data_AF-A0A7R8VMN9-F1
#
_entry.id   AF-A0A7R8VMN9-F1
#
_cell.length_a   1.000
_cell.length_b   1.000
_cell.length_c   1.000
_cell.angle_alpha   90.00
_cell.angle_beta   90.00
_cell.angle_gamma   90.00
#
_symmetry.space_group_name_H-M   'P 1'
#
loop_
_entity.id
_entity.type
_entity.pdbx_description
1 polymer ?
#
loop_
_entity_poly.entity_id
_entity_poly.type
_entity_poly.pdbx_seq_one_letter_code
_entity_poly.pdbx_strand_id
1 'polypeptide(L)'
;MALNPAYEAIGKGFVHQYYAIFDDPVQRPNLINMYNTETSFMTFEGQQIQGAVKIMEKITSLSFQKINRIITAVDSQPMFDGGVLINVLGRLQTDEDPPHAYIQTFVLKPIGTSFYVQHDLFRLALHDSI
;
A
#
# COMPACT_ATOMS: atom_id res chain seq x y z
N MET A 1 -18.28 17.34 8.66
CA MET A 1 -16.90 16.81 8.56
C MET A 1 -16.82 15.61 9.47
N ALA A 2 -16.67 14.40 8.90
CA ALA A 2 -16.60 13.18 9.68
C ALA A 2 -15.13 12.78 9.83
N LEU A 3 -14.38 13.48 10.69
CA LEU A 3 -13.00 13.09 10.98
C LEU A 3 -13.04 11.80 11.82
N ASN A 4 -12.32 10.77 11.41
CA ASN A 4 -12.22 9.54 12.18
C ASN A 4 -11.15 9.71 13.27
N PRO A 5 -11.50 9.75 14.57
CA PRO A 5 -10.52 9.96 15.63
C PRO A 5 -9.54 8.79 15.79
N ALA A 6 -9.86 7.61 15.27
CA ALA A 6 -9.02 6.41 15.31
C ALA A 6 -8.09 6.29 14.09
N TYR A 7 -7.92 7.35 13.29
CA TYR A 7 -7.16 7.33 12.03
C TYR A 7 -5.74 6.76 12.17
N GLU A 8 -5.04 7.05 13.28
CA GLU A 8 -3.68 6.59 13.50
C GLU A 8 -3.62 5.08 13.76
N ALA A 9 -4.54 4.56 14.58
CA ALA A 9 -4.66 3.14 14.86
C ALA A 9 -5.08 2.36 13.60
N ILE A 10 -6.03 2.92 12.83
CA ILE A 10 -6.48 2.36 11.55
C ILE A 10 -5.32 2.33 10.55
N GLY A 11 -4.58 3.43 10.42
CA GLY A 11 -3.48 3.53 9.47
C GLY A 11 -2.35 2.55 9.78
N LYS A 12 -1.88 2.52 11.03
CA LYS A 12 -0.85 1.56 11.47
C LYS A 12 -1.32 0.11 11.31
N GLY A 13 -2.54 -0.20 11.77
CA GLY A 13 -3.12 -1.54 11.66
C GLY A 13 -3.25 -2.00 10.20
N PHE A 14 -3.74 -1.13 9.32
CA PHE A 14 -3.85 -1.38 7.89
C PHE A 14 -2.48 -1.67 7.27
N VAL A 15 -1.45 -0.85 7.55
CA VAL A 15 -0.11 -1.03 6.98
C VAL A 15 0.49 -2.37 7.37
N HIS A 16 0.37 -2.75 8.65
CA HIS A 16 0.84 -4.06 9.11
C HIS A 16 0.11 -5.21 8.43
N GLN A 17 -1.22 -5.12 8.31
CA GLN A 17 -2.02 -6.15 7.64
C GLN A 17 -1.73 -6.23 6.15
N TYR A 18 -1.63 -5.09 5.47
CA TYR A 18 -1.35 -5.01 4.03
C TYR A 18 -0.04 -5.70 3.69
N TYR A 19 1.04 -5.39 4.41
CA TYR A 19 2.34 -6.01 4.16
C TYR A 19 2.40 -7.47 4.59
N ALA A 20 1.73 -7.86 5.68
CA ALA A 20 1.64 -9.28 6.04
C ALA A 20 1.00 -10.13 4.93
N ILE A 21 -0.03 -9.61 4.26
CA ILE A 21 -0.68 -10.28 3.13
C ILE A 21 0.18 -10.19 1.86
N PHE A 22 0.81 -9.05 1.59
CA PHE A 22 1.64 -8.84 0.40
C PHE A 22 2.89 -9.72 0.40
N ASP A 23 3.57 -9.79 1.53
CA ASP A 23 4.87 -10.44 1.66
C ASP A 23 4.72 -11.98 1.69
N ASP A 24 3.56 -12.52 2.11
CA ASP A 24 3.24 -13.95 2.06
C ASP A 24 2.67 -14.36 0.67
N PRO A 25 3.38 -15.20 -0.11
CA PRO A 25 2.92 -15.65 -1.42
C PRO A 25 1.56 -16.37 -1.41
N VAL A 26 1.20 -17.04 -0.31
CA VAL A 26 -0.08 -17.76 -0.15
C VAL A 26 -1.23 -16.78 0.08
N GLN A 27 -0.96 -15.69 0.80
CA GLN A 27 -1.98 -14.68 1.11
C GLN A 27 -2.05 -13.57 0.07
N ARG A 28 -1.01 -13.35 -0.73
CA ARG A 28 -0.96 -12.29 -1.76
C ARG A 28 -2.20 -12.23 -2.67
N PRO A 29 -2.81 -13.35 -3.12
CA PRO A 29 -4.06 -13.29 -3.89
C PRO A 29 -5.21 -12.59 -3.16
N ASN A 30 -5.22 -12.59 -1.82
CA ASN A 30 -6.25 -11.95 -0.99
C ASN A 30 -6.16 -10.42 -0.97
N LEU A 31 -5.06 -9.83 -1.46
CA LEU A 31 -4.95 -8.37 -1.60
C LEU A 31 -6.03 -7.77 -2.49
N ILE A 32 -6.59 -8.56 -3.42
CA ILE A 32 -7.68 -8.11 -4.29
C ILE A 32 -8.87 -7.56 -3.48
N ASN A 33 -9.12 -8.12 -2.29
CA ASN A 33 -10.24 -7.74 -1.42
C ASN A 33 -10.03 -6.38 -0.74
N MET A 34 -8.79 -5.86 -0.74
CA MET A 34 -8.49 -4.52 -0.21
C MET A 34 -8.76 -3.42 -1.25
N TYR A 35 -8.94 -3.78 -2.51
CA TYR A 35 -9.17 -2.85 -3.61
C TYR A 35 -10.60 -2.96 -4.13
N ASN A 36 -11.15 -1.82 -4.54
CA ASN A 36 -12.41 -1.74 -5.26
C ASN A 36 -12.18 -2.00 -6.78
N THR A 37 -13.18 -2.58 -7.43
CA THR A 37 -13.12 -2.95 -8.85
C THR A 37 -12.98 -1.76 -9.80
N GLU A 38 -13.53 -0.60 -9.44
CA GLU A 38 -13.62 0.56 -10.34
C GLU A 38 -12.93 1.81 -9.80
N THR A 39 -12.97 2.00 -8.47
CA THR A 39 -12.59 3.27 -7.83
C THR A 39 -11.20 3.24 -7.20
N SER A 40 -10.50 2.10 -7.23
CA SER A 40 -9.13 1.99 -6.75
C SER A 40 -8.11 2.31 -7.83
N PHE A 41 -7.11 3.10 -7.48
CA PHE A 41 -5.98 3.47 -8.31
C PHE A 41 -4.67 3.08 -7.65
N MET A 42 -3.79 2.46 -8.41
CA MET A 42 -2.41 2.21 -8.01
C MET A 42 -1.47 2.94 -8.95
N THR A 43 -0.43 3.57 -8.42
CA THR A 43 0.71 4.05 -9.20
C THR A 43 1.94 3.31 -8.72
N PHE A 44 2.51 2.45 -9.57
CA PHE A 44 3.68 1.66 -9.23
C PHE A 44 4.86 2.10 -10.11
N GLU A 45 5.90 2.68 -9.51
CA GLU A 45 7.09 3.17 -10.25
C GLU A 45 6.72 4.12 -11.42
N GLY A 46 5.67 4.93 -11.24
CA GLY A 46 5.17 5.88 -12.25
C GLY A 46 4.14 5.31 -13.23
N GLN A 47 3.87 4.00 -13.22
CA GLN A 47 2.80 3.40 -14.02
C GLN A 47 1.46 3.46 -13.27
N GLN A 48 0.49 4.19 -13.81
CA GLN A 48 -0.85 4.27 -13.26
C GLN A 48 -1.73 3.11 -13.72
N ILE A 49 -2.46 2.52 -12.77
CA ILE A 49 -3.30 1.34 -12.93
C ILE A 49 -4.62 1.60 -12.20
N GLN A 50 -5.73 1.23 -12.82
CA GLN A 50 -7.06 1.39 -12.24
C GLN A 50 -7.78 0.05 -12.14
N GLY A 51 -8.41 -0.17 -10.99
CA GLY A 51 -9.27 -1.32 -10.70
C GLY A 51 -8.54 -2.52 -10.12
N ALA A 52 -9.18 -3.20 -9.17
CA ALA A 52 -8.62 -4.30 -8.40
C ALA A 52 -7.98 -5.42 -9.26
N VAL A 53 -8.61 -5.80 -10.39
CA VAL A 53 -8.10 -6.87 -11.27
C VAL A 53 -6.73 -6.50 -11.86
N LYS A 54 -6.62 -5.31 -12.48
CA LYS A 54 -5.36 -4.85 -13.08
C LYS A 54 -4.29 -4.58 -12.04
N ILE A 55 -4.69 -4.09 -10.88
CA ILE A 55 -3.79 -3.93 -9.72
C ILE A 55 -3.20 -5.28 -9.31
N MET A 56 -4.03 -6.32 -9.22
CA MET A 56 -3.57 -7.67 -8.88
C MET A 56 -2.72 -8.31 -9.96
N GLU A 57 -3.03 -8.10 -11.24
CA GLU A 57 -2.17 -8.52 -12.34
C GLU A 57 -0.78 -7.91 -12.20
N LYS A 58 -0.70 -6.60 -11.87
CA LYS A 58 0.59 -5.95 -11.62
C LYS A 58 1.32 -6.54 -10.42
N ILE A 59 0.65 -6.70 -9.28
CA ILE A 59 1.28 -7.29 -8.07
C ILE A 59 1.79 -8.70 -8.37
N THR A 60 1.02 -9.51 -9.11
CA THR A 60 1.39 -10.89 -9.47
C THR A 60 2.50 -10.94 -10.50
N SER A 61 2.62 -9.92 -11.36
CA SER A 61 3.72 -9.81 -12.34
C SER A 61 5.09 -9.52 -11.71
N LEU A 62 5.13 -9.13 -10.44
CA LEU A 62 6.38 -8.89 -9.74
C LEU A 62 7.08 -10.24 -9.49
N SER A 63 8.23 -10.44 -10.12
CA SER A 63 8.92 -11.73 -10.21
C SER A 63 9.72 -12.13 -8.97
N PHE A 64 9.57 -11.43 -7.84
CA PHE A 64 10.33 -11.75 -6.63
C PHE A 64 9.77 -12.98 -5.91
N GLN A 65 10.64 -13.86 -5.41
CA GLN A 65 10.21 -15.02 -4.63
C GLN A 65 10.13 -14.71 -3.14
N LYS A 66 11.11 -13.94 -2.64
CA LYS A 66 11.19 -13.50 -1.25
C LYS A 66 11.24 -11.98 -1.22
N ILE A 67 10.48 -11.42 -0.29
CA ILE A 67 10.55 -10.01 0.03
C ILE A 67 10.74 -9.89 1.54
N ASN A 68 11.81 -9.20 1.95
CA ASN A 68 12.06 -8.85 3.33
C ASN A 68 11.83 -7.35 3.49
N ARG A 69 10.88 -6.98 4.34
CA ARG A 69 10.42 -5.60 4.49
C ARG A 69 10.64 -5.11 5.90
N ILE A 70 11.19 -3.90 6.02
CA ILE A 70 11.38 -3.19 7.27
C ILE A 70 10.63 -1.87 7.18
N ILE A 71 9.59 -1.74 7.99
CA ILE A 71 8.82 -0.50 8.12
C ILE A 71 9.57 0.42 9.07
N THR A 72 9.97 1.60 8.59
CA THR A 72 10.74 2.59 9.37
C THR A 72 9.82 3.61 10.03
N ALA A 73 8.85 4.13 9.28
CA ALA A 73 7.88 5.08 9.79
C ALA A 73 6.52 4.88 9.10
N VAL A 74 5.46 5.15 9.87
CA VAL A 74 4.08 5.18 9.38
C VAL A 74 3.42 6.42 9.94
N ASP A 75 3.11 7.36 9.05
CA ASP A 75 2.40 8.59 9.37
C ASP A 75 0.98 8.47 8.84
N SER A 76 0.00 8.95 9.61
CA SER A 76 -1.41 8.89 9.21
C SER A 76 -2.09 10.24 9.47
N GLN A 77 -3.01 10.62 8.61
CA GLN A 77 -3.83 11.83 8.76
C GLN A 77 -5.30 11.52 8.45
N PRO A 78 -6.25 12.10 9.21
CA PRO A 78 -7.66 11.96 8.90
C PRO A 78 -8.04 12.83 7.70
N MET A 79 -8.94 12.34 6.86
CA MET A 79 -9.54 13.10 5.76
C MET A 79 -10.93 13.62 6.17
N PHE A 80 -11.37 14.72 5.55
CA PHE A 80 -12.65 15.37 5.87
C PHE A 80 -13.90 14.54 5.55
N ASP A 81 -13.73 13.49 4.75
CA ASP A 81 -14.78 12.55 4.35
C ASP A 81 -14.72 11.21 5.09
N GLY A 82 -13.96 11.13 6.19
CA GLY A 82 -13.84 9.94 7.03
C GLY A 82 -12.81 8.93 6.52
N GLY A 83 -12.13 9.22 5.41
CA GLY A 83 -10.96 8.48 4.97
C GLY A 83 -9.71 8.71 5.83
N VAL A 84 -8.67 7.96 5.54
CA VAL A 84 -7.35 8.06 6.18
C VAL A 84 -6.28 8.13 5.11
N LEU A 85 -5.47 9.19 5.15
CA LEU A 85 -4.25 9.30 4.37
C LEU A 85 -3.12 8.66 5.18
N ILE A 86 -2.33 7.80 4.55
CA ILE A 86 -1.24 7.08 5.20
C ILE A 86 0.01 7.25 4.36
N ASN A 87 1.12 7.58 5.00
CA ASN A 87 2.43 7.58 4.38
C ASN A 87 3.33 6.56 5.09
N VAL A 88 4.01 5.74 4.30
CA VAL A 88 4.90 4.69 4.77
C VAL A 88 6.29 4.95 4.23
N LEU A 89 7.26 4.95 5.13
CA LEU A 89 8.68 4.90 4.80
C LEU A 89 9.23 3.56 5.25
N GLY A 90 9.93 2.87 4.37
CA GLY A 90 10.54 1.59 4.72
C GLY A 90 11.71 1.23 3.83
N ARG A 91 12.25 0.04 4.09
CA ARG A 91 13.20 -0.64 3.22
C ARG A 91 12.64 -1.98 2.82
N LEU A 92 12.86 -2.36 1.57
CA LEU A 92 12.54 -3.68 1.07
C LEU A 92 13.77 -4.29 0.43
N GLN A 93 13.90 -5.60 0.59
CA GLN A 93 14.90 -6.41 -0.05
C GLN A 93 14.17 -7.52 -0.81
N THR A 94 14.35 -7.57 -2.12
CA THR A 94 13.83 -8.62 -2.98
C THR A 94 14.91 -9.64 -3.24
N ASP A 95 14.66 -10.90 -2.92
CA ASP A 95 15.59 -12.02 -3.13
C ASP A 95 17.02 -11.72 -2.61
N GLU A 96 18.02 -11.71 -3.50
CA GLU A 96 19.42 -11.38 -3.18
C GLU A 96 19.82 -9.94 -3.55
N ASP A 97 18.85 -9.12 -3.98
CA ASP A 97 19.11 -7.74 -4.35
C ASP A 97 19.51 -6.90 -3.11
N PRO A 98 20.20 -5.76 -3.33
CA PRO A 98 20.45 -4.81 -2.26
C PRO A 98 19.13 -4.29 -1.64
N PRO A 99 19.11 -4.02 -0.32
CA PRO A 99 17.94 -3.43 0.34
C PRO A 99 17.74 -1.97 -0.08
N HIS A 100 16.64 -1.70 -0.78
CA HIS A 100 16.25 -0.37 -1.26
C HIS A 100 15.28 0.30 -0.30
N ALA A 101 15.44 1.61 -0.09
CA ALA A 101 14.42 2.41 0.57
C ALA A 101 13.21 2.59 -0.37
N TYR A 102 12.01 2.64 0.18
CA TYR A 102 10.79 2.88 -0.56
C TYR A 102 9.86 3.81 0.22
N ILE A 103 9.01 4.50 -0.52
CA ILE A 103 7.92 5.30 0.00
C ILE A 103 6.63 4.73 -0.59
N GLN A 104 5.63 4.56 0.27
CA GLN A 104 4.30 4.15 -0.16
C GLN A 104 3.23 5.00 0.50
N THR A 105 2.31 5.53 -0.29
CA THR A 105 1.21 6.37 0.19
C THR A 105 -0.11 5.68 -0.09
N PHE A 106 -0.95 5.57 0.93
CA PHE A 106 -2.29 5.02 0.81
C PHE A 106 -3.35 6.05 1.15
N VAL A 107 -4.48 5.99 0.44
CA VAL A 107 -5.72 6.66 0.84
C VAL A 107 -6.76 5.57 1.07
N LEU A 108 -7.19 5.45 2.31
CA LEU A 108 -8.30 4.59 2.70
C LEU A 108 -9.61 5.37 2.64
N LYS A 109 -10.64 4.74 2.09
CA LYS A 109 -12.02 5.26 2.15
C LYS A 109 -12.93 4.29 2.90
N PRO A 110 -13.87 4.81 3.70
CA PRO A 110 -14.85 3.98 4.37
C PRO A 110 -15.81 3.35 3.35
N ILE A 111 -16.17 2.09 3.58
CA ILE A 111 -17.21 1.35 2.87
C ILE A 111 -18.04 0.58 3.90
N GLY A 112 -19.21 1.12 4.24
CA GLY A 112 -20.04 0.60 5.33
C GLY A 112 -19.29 0.64 6.67
N THR A 113 -18.99 -0.52 7.22
CA THR A 113 -18.24 -0.69 8.48
C THR A 113 -16.75 -0.99 8.29
N SER A 114 -16.27 -1.03 7.05
CA SER A 114 -14.89 -1.37 6.69
C SER A 114 -14.22 -0.24 5.90
N PHE A 115 -12.97 -0.46 5.48
CA PHE A 115 -12.20 0.43 4.62
C PHE A 115 -11.72 -0.32 3.38
N TYR A 116 -11.54 0.42 2.29
CA TYR A 116 -10.84 -0.06 1.09
C TYR A 116 -9.77 0.95 0.67
N VAL A 117 -8.79 0.48 -0.09
CA VAL A 117 -7.71 1.30 -0.64
C VAL A 117 -8.20 1.99 -1.90
N GLN A 118 -8.41 3.30 -1.83
CA GLN A 118 -8.79 4.09 -3.00
C GLN A 118 -7.55 4.51 -3.81
N HIS A 119 -6.48 4.92 -3.14
CA HIS A 119 -5.22 5.29 -3.80
C HIS A 119 -4.07 4.54 -3.16
N ASP A 120 -3.22 3.94 -3.97
CA ASP A 120 -1.92 3.37 -3.61
C ASP A 120 -0.86 4.00 -4.53
N LEU A 121 0.14 4.64 -3.95
CA LEU A 121 1.30 5.14 -4.68
C LEU A 121 2.55 4.52 -4.11
N PHE A 122 3.25 3.74 -4.91
CA PHE A 122 4.50 3.08 -4.54
C PHE A 122 5.66 3.61 -5.39
N ARG A 123 6.77 3.96 -4.72
CA ARG A 123 8.02 4.33 -5.37
C ARG A 123 9.24 3.90 -4.55
N LEU A 124 10.26 3.37 -5.23
CA LEU A 124 11.61 3.20 -4.67
C LEU A 124 12.27 4.56 -4.50
N ALA A 125 12.87 4.80 -3.33
CA ALA A 125 13.56 6.05 -3.00
C ALA A 125 14.98 6.09 -3.61
N LEU A 126 15.06 5.84 -4.91
CA LEU A 126 16.26 6.01 -5.71
C LEU A 126 16.37 7.49 -6.09
N HIS A 127 17.53 8.08 -5.82
CA HIS A 127 17.85 9.44 -6.23
C HIS A 127 18.85 9.38 -7.37
N ASP A 128 18.75 10.31 -8.30
CA ASP A 128 19.77 10.49 -9.32
C ASP A 128 21.10 10.79 -8.62
N SER A 129 22.10 9.94 -8.85
CA SER A 129 23.46 10.18 -8.44
C SER A 129 24.00 11.32 -9.32
N ILE A 130 23.91 12.56 -8.84
CA ILE A 130 24.62 13.68 -9.47
C ILE A 130 26.13 13.44 -9.38
#